data_AF-E3MVG4-F1
#
_entry.id   AF-E3MVG4-F1
#
_cell.length_a   1.000
_cell.length_b   1.000
_cell.length_c   1.000
_cell.angle_alpha   90.00
_cell.angle_beta   90.00
_cell.angle_gamma   90.00
#
_symmetry.space_group_name_H-M   'P 1'
#
loop_
_entity.id
_entity.type
_entity.pdbx_description
1 polymer ?
#
loop_
_entity_poly.entity_id
_entity_poly.type
_entity_poly.pdbx_seq_one_letter_code
_entity_poly.pdbx_strand_id
1 'polypeptide(L)'
;MAAHLFIVSFNLRAIFFLICGSDRQNPKNFIRHRYLLTISIFLLNAILIINSCFPTGFHENAPNIIEIAILALLFYLPISIFEHLGICFCDFQLFLKKTTRISRQQCYLLFLFHFLMGIGCFSLFHFYTNDLKEENLLENFQFTRYACLAINILSIPMNYNFLLAWNSDKLDFIGIHPETKRNWEGVIKRDQNGEWVIDESPQDHELSVV
;
A
#
# COMPACT_ATOMS: atom_id res chain seq x y z
N MET A 1 -6.04 16.36 21.47
CA MET A 1 -5.52 14.98 21.30
C MET A 1 -6.64 13.92 21.25
N ALA A 2 -7.54 13.85 22.25
CA ALA A 2 -8.63 12.87 22.27
C ALA A 2 -9.66 13.01 21.12
N ALA A 3 -9.98 14.24 20.69
CA ALA A 3 -10.91 14.50 19.59
C ALA A 3 -10.40 14.03 18.21
N HIS A 4 -9.09 14.12 17.94
CA HIS A 4 -8.50 13.63 16.69
C HIS A 4 -8.46 12.10 16.63
N LEU A 5 -8.15 11.44 17.74
CA LEU A 5 -8.23 9.98 17.84
C LEU A 5 -9.68 9.46 17.71
N PHE A 6 -10.66 10.20 18.24
CA PHE A 6 -12.08 9.84 18.13
C PHE A 6 -12.63 10.02 16.71
N ILE A 7 -12.23 11.09 16.01
CA ILE A 7 -12.60 11.31 14.60
C ILE A 7 -11.93 10.26 13.70
N VAL A 8 -10.67 9.91 13.95
CA VAL A 8 -9.98 8.85 13.20
C VAL A 8 -10.61 7.48 13.44
N SER A 9 -10.97 7.14 14.68
CA SER A 9 -11.59 5.83 14.98
C SER A 9 -13.03 5.70 14.48
N PHE A 10 -13.84 6.77 14.57
CA PHE A 10 -15.22 6.79 14.10
C PHE A 10 -15.29 6.74 12.56
N ASN A 11 -14.39 7.46 11.87
CA ASN A 11 -14.30 7.42 10.41
C ASN A 11 -13.78 6.08 9.88
N LEU A 12 -12.80 5.44 10.53
CA LEU A 12 -12.34 4.11 10.14
C LEU A 12 -13.47 3.07 10.20
N ARG A 13 -14.34 3.14 11.20
CA ARG A 13 -15.46 2.20 11.34
C ARG A 13 -16.57 2.45 10.32
N ALA A 14 -16.89 3.71 10.02
CA ALA A 14 -17.88 4.07 9.01
C ALA A 14 -17.39 3.79 7.57
N ILE A 15 -16.10 4.05 7.30
CA ILE A 15 -15.46 3.74 6.02
C ILE A 15 -15.28 2.23 5.84
N PHE A 16 -14.90 1.50 6.89
CA PHE A 16 -14.90 0.03 6.89
C PHE A 16 -16.29 -0.51 6.56
N PHE A 17 -17.36 0.05 7.14
CA PHE A 17 -18.74 -0.36 6.83
C PHE A 17 -19.17 -0.01 5.39
N LEU A 18 -18.67 1.08 4.82
CA LEU A 18 -18.93 1.50 3.43
C LEU A 18 -18.14 0.66 2.40
N ILE A 19 -16.94 0.17 2.74
CA ILE A 19 -16.10 -0.67 1.87
C ILE A 19 -16.45 -2.16 1.99
N CYS A 20 -16.79 -2.62 3.20
CA CYS A 20 -17.27 -3.99 3.46
C CYS A 20 -18.73 -4.21 3.06
N GLY A 21 -19.36 -3.27 2.35
CA GLY A 21 -20.71 -3.42 1.85
C GLY A 21 -20.79 -4.52 0.80
N SER A 22 -20.90 -5.78 1.24
CA SER A 22 -21.32 -6.99 0.50
C SER A 22 -20.68 -7.30 -0.87
N ASP A 23 -19.71 -6.51 -1.32
CA ASP A 23 -19.12 -6.66 -2.64
C ASP A 23 -17.92 -7.61 -2.57
N ARG A 24 -17.98 -8.63 -3.42
CA ARG A 24 -16.89 -9.60 -3.58
C ARG A 24 -15.62 -8.88 -4.01
N GLN A 25 -14.48 -9.36 -3.50
CA GLN A 25 -13.19 -8.82 -3.93
C GLN A 25 -12.98 -9.09 -5.43
N ASN A 26 -12.72 -8.02 -6.20
CA ASN A 26 -12.47 -8.11 -7.64
C ASN A 26 -10.96 -8.28 -7.91
N PRO A 27 -10.52 -9.23 -8.77
CA PRO A 27 -9.11 -9.41 -9.14
C PRO A 27 -8.40 -8.16 -9.67
N LYS A 28 -9.06 -7.35 -10.50
CA LYS A 28 -8.49 -6.09 -11.01
C LYS A 28 -8.22 -5.12 -9.88
N ASN A 29 -9.19 -4.96 -8.98
CA ASN A 29 -9.03 -4.10 -7.81
C ASN A 29 -7.97 -4.66 -6.87
N PHE A 30 -7.96 -5.96 -6.60
CA PHE A 30 -6.97 -6.64 -5.76
C PHE A 30 -5.52 -6.32 -6.17
N ILE A 31 -5.23 -6.35 -7.47
CA ILE A 31 -3.92 -5.95 -8.01
C ILE A 31 -3.74 -4.44 -7.91
N ARG A 32 -4.74 -3.65 -8.33
CA ARG A 32 -4.69 -2.18 -8.34
C ARG A 32 -4.40 -1.59 -6.96
N HIS A 33 -5.03 -2.10 -5.89
CA HIS A 33 -4.81 -1.62 -4.53
C HIS A 33 -3.36 -1.83 -4.06
N ARG A 34 -2.70 -2.91 -4.47
CA ARG A 34 -1.27 -3.14 -4.16
C ARG A 34 -0.36 -2.13 -4.83
N TYR A 35 -0.73 -1.71 -6.04
CA TYR A 35 0.00 -0.70 -6.80
C TYR A 35 -0.21 0.68 -6.19
N LEU A 36 -1.47 1.04 -5.93
CA LEU A 36 -1.83 2.32 -5.34
C LEU A 36 -1.24 2.48 -3.94
N LEU A 37 -1.27 1.45 -3.09
CA LEU A 37 -0.65 1.49 -1.75
C LEU A 37 0.84 1.87 -1.85
N THR A 38 1.57 1.19 -2.73
CA THR A 38 3.00 1.41 -2.95
C THR A 38 3.27 2.84 -3.44
N ILE A 39 2.51 3.29 -4.44
CA ILE A 39 2.62 4.64 -4.99
C ILE A 39 2.30 5.70 -3.92
N SER A 40 1.23 5.51 -3.15
CA SER A 40 0.82 6.43 -2.08
C SER A 40 1.86 6.56 -0.98
N ILE A 41 2.55 5.47 -0.63
CA ILE A 41 3.63 5.52 0.36
C ILE A 41 4.84 6.29 -0.16
N PHE A 42 5.21 6.07 -1.42
CA PHE A 42 6.29 6.85 -2.02
C PHE A 42 5.96 8.33 -2.13
N LEU A 43 4.73 8.65 -2.54
CA LEU A 43 4.25 10.02 -2.58
C LEU A 43 4.27 10.66 -1.18
N LEU A 44 3.80 9.94 -0.14
CA LEU A 44 3.85 10.44 1.22
C LEU A 44 5.29 10.74 1.66
N ASN A 45 6.22 9.82 1.40
CA ASN A 45 7.61 10.00 1.77
C ASN A 45 8.25 11.21 1.06
N ALA A 46 8.00 11.37 -0.24
CA ALA A 46 8.48 12.52 -1.02
C ALA A 46 7.87 13.85 -0.53
N ILE A 47 6.55 13.89 -0.30
CA ILE A 47 5.85 15.10 0.13
C ILE A 47 6.28 15.51 1.54
N LEU A 48 6.53 14.57 2.45
CA LEU A 48 7.07 14.88 3.79
C LEU A 48 8.45 15.54 3.70
N ILE A 49 9.34 15.01 2.85
CA ILE A 49 10.66 15.60 2.62
C ILE A 49 10.51 17.03 2.06
N ILE A 50 9.69 17.21 1.02
CA ILE A 50 9.41 18.52 0.43
C ILE A 50 8.88 19.49 1.51
N ASN A 51 7.85 19.08 2.26
CA ASN A 51 7.26 19.89 3.33
C ASN A 51 8.29 20.30 4.38
N SER A 52 9.27 19.45 4.66
CA SER A 52 10.33 19.75 5.62
C SER A 52 11.40 20.70 5.10
N CYS A 53 11.56 20.82 3.77
CA CYS A 53 12.52 21.72 3.15
C CYS A 53 11.98 23.14 2.93
N PHE A 54 10.66 23.31 2.86
CA PHE A 54 10.02 24.62 2.65
C PHE A 54 9.50 25.18 3.97
N PRO A 55 10.02 26.32 4.46
CA PRO A 55 9.48 26.97 5.64
C PRO A 55 8.01 27.35 5.42
N THR A 56 7.20 27.23 6.47
CA THR A 56 5.83 27.77 6.57
C THR A 56 5.88 29.30 6.41
N GLY A 57 5.89 29.78 5.17
CA GLY A 57 6.04 31.20 4.86
C GLY A 57 6.40 31.55 3.42
N PHE A 58 6.80 30.58 2.58
CA PHE A 58 7.29 30.89 1.23
C PHE A 58 6.19 31.11 0.17
N HIS A 59 4.92 30.80 0.46
CA HIS A 59 3.76 31.10 -0.39
C HIS A 59 2.48 30.99 0.45
N GLU A 60 1.58 31.98 0.43
CA GLU A 60 0.32 31.93 1.23
C GLU A 60 -0.60 30.75 0.87
N ASN A 61 -0.41 30.10 -0.29
CA ASN A 61 -1.28 29.03 -0.79
C ASN A 61 -0.62 27.63 -0.92
N ALA A 62 0.72 27.55 -0.97
CA ALA A 62 1.43 26.27 -1.17
C ALA A 62 1.44 25.33 0.06
N PRO A 63 1.59 25.84 1.31
CA PRO A 63 1.50 25.03 2.53
C PRO A 63 0.15 24.31 2.62
N ASN A 64 -0.94 24.99 2.24
CA ASN A 64 -2.28 24.41 2.28
C ASN A 64 -2.42 23.18 1.35
N ILE A 65 -1.87 23.21 0.13
CA ILE A 65 -1.99 22.09 -0.81
C ILE A 65 -1.17 20.88 -0.32
N ILE A 66 0.05 21.12 0.17
CA ILE A 66 0.94 20.07 0.67
C ILE A 66 0.33 19.41 1.91
N GLU A 67 -0.18 20.19 2.86
CA GLU A 67 -0.85 19.68 4.06
C GLU A 67 -2.11 18.89 3.72
N ILE A 68 -2.95 19.39 2.81
CA ILE A 68 -4.13 18.67 2.33
C ILE A 68 -3.74 17.35 1.67
N ALA A 69 -2.67 17.32 0.88
CA ALA A 69 -2.18 16.10 0.24
C ALA A 69 -1.66 15.09 1.27
N ILE A 70 -0.90 15.54 2.28
CA ILE A 70 -0.44 14.69 3.40
C ILE A 70 -1.65 14.11 4.12
N LEU A 71 -2.63 14.93 4.48
CA LEU A 71 -3.85 14.49 5.16
C LEU A 71 -4.61 13.46 4.31
N ALA A 72 -4.81 13.73 3.02
CA ALA A 72 -5.49 12.80 2.12
C ALA A 72 -4.78 11.44 2.03
N LEU A 73 -3.45 11.43 1.95
CA LEU A 73 -2.66 10.20 1.95
C LEU A 73 -2.75 9.48 3.31
N LEU A 74 -2.68 10.20 4.42
CA LEU A 74 -2.83 9.64 5.76
C LEU A 74 -4.23 9.02 5.99
N PHE A 75 -5.28 9.56 5.37
CA PHE A 75 -6.61 8.94 5.39
C PHE A 75 -6.69 7.71 4.47
N TYR A 76 -6.07 7.76 3.30
CA TYR A 76 -6.09 6.66 2.33
C TYR A 76 -5.30 5.42 2.81
N LEU A 77 -4.13 5.62 3.42
CA LEU A 77 -3.21 4.52 3.75
C LEU A 77 -3.80 3.46 4.67
N PRO A 78 -4.45 3.79 5.81
CA PRO A 78 -5.08 2.80 6.67
C PRO A 78 -6.13 1.97 5.92
N ILE A 79 -6.98 2.63 5.12
CA ILE A 79 -8.01 1.98 4.30
C ILE A 79 -7.36 0.97 3.35
N SER A 80 -6.35 1.43 2.61
CA SER A 80 -5.63 0.61 1.65
C SER A 80 -4.91 -0.57 2.31
N ILE A 81 -4.39 -0.40 3.53
CA ILE A 81 -3.79 -1.48 4.32
C ILE A 81 -4.85 -2.52 4.72
N PHE A 82 -6.03 -2.11 5.18
CA PHE A 82 -7.10 -3.06 5.52
C PHE A 82 -7.54 -3.88 4.30
N GLU A 83 -7.68 -3.23 3.14
CA GLU A 83 -7.96 -3.91 1.87
C GLU A 83 -6.84 -4.87 1.46
N HIS A 84 -5.58 -4.46 1.66
CA HIS A 84 -4.41 -5.28 1.37
C HIS A 84 -4.36 -6.56 2.21
N LEU A 85 -4.72 -6.45 3.50
CA LEU A 85 -4.77 -7.57 4.44
C LEU A 85 -5.98 -8.48 4.24
N GLY A 86 -6.93 -8.12 3.38
CA GLY A 86 -8.12 -8.93 3.12
C GLY A 86 -9.12 -8.99 4.28
N ILE A 87 -8.94 -8.15 5.30
CA ILE A 87 -9.78 -8.14 6.52
C ILE A 87 -11.24 -7.76 6.21
N CYS A 88 -11.45 -7.03 5.11
CA CYS A 88 -12.75 -6.50 4.71
C CYS A 88 -13.65 -7.49 3.97
N PHE A 89 -13.15 -8.67 3.56
CA PHE A 89 -13.86 -9.56 2.65
C PHE A 89 -14.13 -10.91 3.32
N CYS A 90 -15.38 -11.22 3.66
CA CYS A 90 -15.72 -12.49 4.33
C CYS A 90 -16.14 -13.59 3.34
N ASP A 91 -16.81 -13.24 2.26
CA ASP A 91 -17.47 -14.21 1.38
C ASP A 91 -16.62 -14.63 0.17
N PHE A 92 -15.59 -13.84 -0.15
CA PHE A 92 -14.71 -14.09 -1.28
C PHE A 92 -13.39 -13.35 -1.10
N GLN A 93 -12.30 -14.09 -0.93
CA GLN A 93 -10.95 -13.58 -0.72
C GLN A 93 -10.03 -14.05 -1.83
N LEU A 94 -9.16 -13.15 -2.29
CA LEU A 94 -8.12 -13.43 -3.27
C LEU A 94 -6.75 -13.47 -2.61
N PHE A 95 -5.87 -14.31 -3.16
CA PHE A 95 -4.51 -14.49 -2.69
C PHE A 95 -3.55 -14.55 -3.88
N LEU A 96 -2.35 -14.02 -3.66
CA LEU A 96 -1.24 -14.27 -4.58
C LEU A 96 -0.85 -15.74 -4.48
N LYS A 97 -0.64 -16.40 -5.62
CA LYS A 97 -0.19 -17.81 -5.61
C LYS A 97 1.11 -17.94 -4.81
N LYS A 98 1.21 -18.97 -3.97
CA LYS A 98 2.43 -19.25 -3.18
C LYS A 98 3.67 -19.50 -4.07
N THR A 99 3.43 -19.89 -5.32
CA THR A 99 4.46 -20.11 -6.33
C THR A 99 4.90 -18.83 -7.05
N THR A 100 4.18 -17.72 -6.90
CA THR A 100 4.58 -16.42 -7.46
C THR A 100 5.87 -15.97 -6.78
N ARG A 101 6.90 -15.66 -7.58
CA ARG A 101 8.21 -15.22 -7.11
C ARG A 101 8.59 -13.90 -7.77
N ILE A 102 9.37 -13.11 -7.04
CA ILE A 102 10.10 -11.99 -7.63
C ILE A 102 11.40 -12.50 -8.27
N SER A 103 11.81 -11.89 -9.37
CA SER A 103 13.08 -12.22 -9.99
C SER A 103 14.24 -11.72 -9.14
N ARG A 104 15.44 -12.31 -9.32
CA ARG A 104 16.65 -11.86 -8.63
C ARG A 104 16.97 -10.39 -8.95
N GLN A 105 16.73 -9.96 -10.19
CA GLN A 105 16.89 -8.57 -10.62
C GLN A 105 15.94 -7.64 -9.87
N GLN A 106 14.65 -8.00 -9.75
CA GLN A 106 13.67 -7.21 -8.99
C GLN A 106 14.05 -7.12 -7.51
N CYS A 107 14.58 -8.19 -6.93
CA CYS A 107 15.07 -8.17 -5.55
C CYS A 107 16.24 -7.18 -5.37
N TYR A 108 17.23 -7.21 -6.28
CA TYR A 108 18.34 -6.26 -6.24
C TYR A 108 17.87 -4.82 -6.45
N LEU A 109 16.95 -4.59 -7.39
CA LEU A 109 16.38 -3.26 -7.63
C LEU A 109 15.61 -2.75 -6.41
N LEU A 110 14.82 -3.60 -5.75
CA LEU A 110 14.11 -3.25 -4.53
C LEU A 110 15.08 -2.85 -3.41
N PHE A 111 16.13 -3.65 -3.20
CA PHE A 111 17.17 -3.35 -2.22
C PHE A 111 17.87 -2.02 -2.54
N LEU A 112 18.34 -1.87 -3.78
CA LEU A 112 19.05 -0.66 -4.23
C LEU A 112 18.15 0.58 -4.07
N PHE A 113 16.88 0.48 -4.45
CA PHE A 113 15.91 1.55 -4.30
C PHE A 113 15.79 2.01 -2.84
N HIS A 114 15.54 1.09 -1.90
CA HIS A 114 15.38 1.45 -0.48
C HIS A 114 16.67 1.94 0.16
N PHE A 115 17.81 1.40 -0.27
CA PHE A 115 19.13 1.84 0.16
C PHE A 115 19.43 3.26 -0.29
N LEU A 116 19.21 3.58 -1.57
CA LEU A 116 19.39 4.93 -2.11
C LEU A 116 18.42 5.93 -1.48
N MET A 117 17.16 5.55 -1.26
CA MET A 117 16.20 6.38 -0.52
C MET A 117 16.68 6.67 0.90
N GLY A 118 17.21 5.66 1.61
CA GLY A 118 17.79 5.83 2.94
C GLY A 118 18.98 6.80 2.96
N ILE A 119 19.92 6.64 2.03
CA ILE A 119 21.07 7.55 1.87
C ILE A 119 20.62 8.96 1.50
N GLY A 120 19.67 9.09 0.57
CA GLY A 120 19.14 10.37 0.13
C GLY A 120 18.52 11.14 1.28
N CYS A 121 17.63 10.49 2.04
CA CYS A 121 17.08 11.03 3.27
C CYS A 121 18.20 11.45 4.23
N PHE A 122 19.11 10.54 4.59
CA PHE A 122 20.19 10.85 5.54
C PHE A 122 21.05 12.04 5.11
N SER A 123 21.41 12.11 3.83
CA SER A 123 22.25 13.18 3.27
C SER A 123 21.53 14.52 3.32
N LEU A 124 20.27 14.59 2.89
CA LEU A 124 19.43 15.78 3.00
C LEU A 124 19.35 16.24 4.45
N PHE A 125 19.15 15.30 5.38
CA PHE A 125 19.08 15.62 6.80
C PHE A 125 20.42 16.17 7.33
N HIS A 126 21.55 15.60 6.93
CA HIS A 126 22.88 16.02 7.37
C HIS A 126 23.27 17.41 6.88
N PHE A 127 23.09 17.70 5.58
CA PHE A 127 23.42 19.02 5.02
C PHE A 127 22.65 20.14 5.71
N TYR A 128 21.34 19.96 5.88
CA TYR A 128 20.49 21.00 6.47
C TYR A 128 20.85 21.30 7.93
N THR A 129 21.17 20.27 8.74
CA THR A 129 21.56 20.47 10.15
C THR A 129 22.85 21.27 10.31
N ASN A 130 23.77 21.18 9.34
CA ASN A 130 25.08 21.84 9.43
C ASN A 130 25.04 23.26 8.84
N ASP A 131 24.25 23.49 7.79
CA ASP A 131 24.33 24.71 6.98
C ASP A 131 23.23 25.75 7.25
N LEU A 132 22.04 25.37 7.75
CA LEU A 132 20.84 26.25 7.73
C LEU A 132 20.28 26.73 9.08
N LYS A 133 20.83 26.29 10.22
CA LYS A 133 20.63 26.77 11.62
C LYS A 133 19.39 27.64 11.98
N GLU A 134 18.18 27.24 11.56
CA GLU A 134 16.92 27.80 12.08
C GLU A 134 16.29 26.80 13.07
N GLU A 135 16.10 27.19 14.34
CA GLU A 135 15.71 26.29 15.44
C GLU A 135 14.34 25.63 15.23
N ASN A 136 13.33 26.36 14.75
CA ASN A 136 11.98 25.80 14.50
C ASN A 136 11.96 24.82 13.32
N LEU A 137 12.83 25.01 12.32
CA LEU A 137 13.00 24.06 11.23
C LEU A 137 13.69 22.80 11.72
N LEU A 138 14.66 22.91 12.63
CA LEU A 138 15.43 21.78 13.15
C LEU A 138 14.54 20.72 13.84
N GLU A 139 13.53 21.12 14.63
CA GLU A 139 12.62 20.17 15.29
C GLU A 139 11.68 19.44 14.32
N ASN A 140 11.02 20.18 13.41
CA ASN A 140 10.16 19.61 12.36
C ASN A 140 10.93 18.62 11.47
N PHE A 141 12.20 18.93 11.24
CA PHE A 141 13.10 18.13 10.43
C PHE A 141 13.54 16.86 11.15
N GLN A 142 13.70 16.88 12.48
CA GLN A 142 13.96 15.66 13.27
C GLN A 142 12.78 14.68 13.25
N PHE A 143 11.55 15.16 13.46
CA PHE A 143 10.36 14.30 13.38
C PHE A 143 10.21 13.70 11.97
N THR A 144 10.29 14.56 10.95
CA THR A 144 10.19 14.14 9.54
C THR A 144 11.26 13.11 9.18
N ARG A 145 12.49 13.26 9.70
CA ARG A 145 13.57 12.29 9.51
C ARG A 145 13.20 10.90 10.00
N TYR A 146 12.75 10.79 11.24
CA TYR A 146 12.38 9.50 11.80
C TYR A 146 11.16 8.90 11.09
N ALA A 147 10.18 9.73 10.73
CA ALA A 147 9.01 9.31 9.97
C ALA A 147 9.39 8.76 8.58
N CYS A 148 10.23 9.46 7.82
CA CYS A 148 10.63 9.05 6.47
C CYS A 148 11.44 7.74 6.48
N LEU A 149 12.33 7.57 7.47
CA LEU A 149 13.08 6.32 7.66
C LEU A 149 12.16 5.16 8.05
N ALA A 150 11.23 5.38 8.98
CA ALA A 150 10.25 4.37 9.36
C ALA A 150 9.37 3.96 8.17
N ILE A 151 8.86 4.92 7.40
CA ILE A 151 8.06 4.67 6.19
C ILE A 151 8.88 3.89 5.15
N ASN A 152 10.15 4.24 4.94
CA ASN A 152 11.02 3.52 4.00
C ASN A 152 11.21 2.04 4.39
N ILE A 153 11.37 1.75 5.70
CA ILE A 153 11.50 0.37 6.18
C ILE A 153 10.16 -0.38 6.09
N LEU A 154 9.07 0.25 6.55
CA LEU A 154 7.73 -0.35 6.58
C LEU A 154 7.17 -0.60 5.17
N SER A 155 7.65 0.13 4.15
CA SER A 155 7.23 -0.07 2.77
C SER A 155 7.90 -1.26 2.08
N ILE A 156 9.00 -1.81 2.59
CA ILE A 156 9.66 -2.99 2.01
C ILE A 156 8.69 -4.17 1.79
N PRO A 157 7.93 -4.64 2.80
CA PRO A 157 6.98 -5.74 2.59
C PRO A 157 5.83 -5.38 1.63
N MET A 158 5.43 -4.11 1.56
CA MET A 158 4.37 -3.65 0.65
C MET A 158 4.86 -3.63 -0.80
N ASN A 159 6.08 -3.13 -1.02
CA ASN A 159 6.74 -3.10 -2.32
C ASN A 159 7.07 -4.52 -2.82
N TYR A 160 7.42 -5.43 -1.90
CA TYR A 160 7.54 -6.85 -2.21
C TYR A 160 6.22 -7.44 -2.73
N ASN A 161 5.10 -7.16 -2.05
CA ASN A 161 3.77 -7.59 -2.49
C ASN A 161 3.34 -6.94 -3.82
N PHE A 162 3.74 -5.69 -4.07
CA PHE A 162 3.56 -5.04 -5.36
C PHE A 162 4.28 -5.81 -6.48
N LEU A 163 5.53 -6.19 -6.29
CA LEU A 163 6.30 -6.95 -7.28
C LEU A 163 5.72 -8.36 -7.48
N LEU A 164 5.25 -9.01 -6.42
CA LEU A 164 4.53 -10.28 -6.57
C LEU A 164 3.24 -10.10 -7.38
N ALA A 165 2.44 -9.08 -7.09
CA ALA A 165 1.22 -8.78 -7.85
C ALA A 165 1.53 -8.44 -9.31
N TRP A 166 2.64 -7.75 -9.56
CA TRP A 166 3.13 -7.45 -10.91
C TRP A 166 3.48 -8.70 -11.70
N ASN A 167 4.09 -9.69 -11.06
CA ASN A 167 4.47 -10.96 -11.68
C ASN A 167 3.34 -12.01 -11.68
N SER A 168 2.15 -11.68 -11.16
CA SER A 168 1.09 -12.67 -10.98
C SER A 168 0.19 -12.75 -12.22
N ASP A 169 0.24 -13.90 -12.88
CA ASP A 169 -0.69 -14.25 -13.97
C ASP A 169 -1.90 -15.06 -13.47
N LYS A 170 -1.78 -15.59 -12.24
CA LYS A 170 -2.80 -16.35 -11.53
C LYS A 170 -2.97 -15.84 -10.11
N LEU A 171 -4.17 -16.01 -9.56
CA LEU A 171 -4.54 -15.72 -8.18
C LEU A 171 -5.31 -16.92 -7.64
N ASP A 172 -5.07 -17.27 -6.38
CA ASP A 172 -5.92 -18.23 -5.69
C ASP A 172 -7.12 -17.48 -5.09
N PHE A 173 -8.26 -18.15 -4.93
CA PHE A 173 -9.39 -17.59 -4.21
C PHE A 173 -10.02 -18.62 -3.29
N ILE A 174 -10.60 -18.12 -2.19
CA ILE A 174 -11.44 -18.89 -1.28
C ILE A 174 -12.71 -18.07 -1.04
N GLY A 175 -13.87 -18.69 -1.13
CA GLY A 175 -15.14 -18.02 -0.87
C GLY A 175 -16.34 -18.95 -0.87
N ILE A 176 -17.53 -18.36 -0.97
CA ILE A 176 -18.80 -19.08 -1.02
C ILE A 176 -19.35 -18.99 -2.46
N HIS A 177 -19.61 -20.16 -3.06
CA HIS A 177 -20.18 -20.23 -4.40
C HIS A 177 -21.57 -19.53 -4.43
N PRO A 178 -21.84 -18.63 -5.40
CA PRO A 178 -23.07 -17.84 -5.43
C PRO A 178 -24.33 -18.70 -5.47
N GLU A 179 -24.30 -19.77 -6.28
CA GLU A 179 -25.45 -20.66 -6.51
C GLU A 179 -25.57 -21.76 -5.44
N THR A 180 -24.54 -22.59 -5.27
CA THR A 180 -24.59 -23.76 -4.40
C THR A 180 -24.40 -23.46 -2.91
N LYS A 181 -23.99 -22.24 -2.54
CA LYS A 181 -23.66 -21.81 -1.17
C LYS A 181 -22.61 -22.67 -0.47
N ARG A 182 -21.83 -23.47 -1.22
CA ARG A 182 -20.74 -24.28 -0.68
C ARG A 182 -19.44 -23.48 -0.68
N ASN A 183 -18.50 -23.92 0.16
CA ASN A 183 -17.12 -23.47 0.10
C ASN A 183 -16.58 -23.72 -1.31
N TRP A 184 -15.92 -22.71 -1.84
CA TRP A 184 -15.42 -22.67 -3.19
C TRP A 184 -14.00 -22.13 -3.16
N GLU A 185 -13.07 -22.99 -3.54
CA GLU A 185 -11.67 -22.66 -3.72
C GLU A 185 -11.30 -22.92 -5.16
N GLY A 186 -10.40 -22.12 -5.70
CA GLY A 186 -9.91 -22.30 -7.05
C GLY A 186 -8.90 -21.24 -7.43
N VAL A 187 -8.67 -21.16 -8.74
CA VAL A 187 -7.68 -20.28 -9.33
C VAL A 187 -8.37 -19.36 -10.33
N ILE A 188 -7.98 -18.09 -10.35
CA ILE A 188 -8.34 -17.14 -11.41
C ILE A 188 -7.08 -16.81 -12.18
N LYS A 189 -7.14 -16.81 -13.50
CA LYS A 189 -6.03 -16.48 -14.40
C LYS A 189 -6.40 -15.36 -15.36
N ARG A 190 -5.41 -14.70 -15.95
CA ARG A 190 -5.64 -13.81 -17.09
C ARG A 190 -5.87 -14.62 -18.36
N ASP A 191 -6.91 -14.29 -19.11
CA ASP A 191 -7.15 -14.81 -20.45
C ASP A 191 -6.25 -14.11 -21.49
N GLN A 192 -6.42 -14.47 -22.77
CA GLN A 192 -5.65 -13.85 -23.87
C GLN A 192 -5.94 -12.36 -24.06
N ASN A 193 -7.08 -11.87 -23.56
CA ASN A 193 -7.47 -10.47 -23.60
C ASN A 193 -7.01 -9.70 -22.34
N GLY A 194 -6.38 -10.38 -21.37
CA GLY A 194 -5.96 -9.80 -20.10
C GLY A 194 -7.07 -9.70 -19.05
N GLU A 195 -8.22 -10.31 -19.30
CA GLU A 195 -9.35 -10.37 -18.37
C GLU A 195 -9.17 -11.51 -17.38
N TRP A 196 -9.59 -11.26 -16.13
CA TRP A 196 -9.46 -12.25 -15.06
C TRP A 196 -10.65 -13.22 -15.10
N VAL A 197 -10.37 -14.47 -15.43
CA VAL A 197 -11.36 -15.54 -15.57
C VAL A 197 -11.03 -16.71 -14.65
N ILE A 198 -12.05 -17.46 -14.25
CA ILE A 198 -11.89 -18.64 -13.43
C ILE A 198 -11.17 -19.70 -14.26
N ASP A 199 -10.13 -20.30 -13.68
CA ASP A 199 -9.38 -21.37 -14.31
C ASP A 199 -10.15 -22.69 -14.15
N GLU A 200 -10.95 -23.03 -15.16
CA GLU A 200 -11.68 -24.30 -15.25
C GLU A 200 -10.80 -25.47 -15.75
N SER A 201 -9.49 -25.24 -15.91
CA SER A 201 -8.61 -26.28 -16.45
C SER A 201 -8.47 -27.45 -15.47
N PRO A 202 -8.53 -28.71 -15.94
CA PRO A 202 -8.55 -29.90 -15.06
C PRO A 202 -7.34 -30.04 -14.13
N GLN A 203 -6.22 -29.37 -14.44
CA GLN A 203 -4.92 -29.55 -13.79
C GLN A 203 -4.82 -28.90 -12.41
N ASP A 204 -5.68 -27.93 -12.07
CA ASP A 204 -5.76 -27.33 -10.73
C ASP A 204 -7.01 -27.87 -9.95
N HIS A 205 -7.74 -28.85 -10.51
CA HIS A 205 -8.90 -29.52 -9.88
C HIS A 205 -8.57 -30.92 -9.31
N GLU A 206 -7.30 -31.24 -9.09
CA GLU A 206 -6.92 -32.34 -8.21
C GLU A 206 -7.28 -31.96 -6.76
N LEU A 207 -8.58 -31.97 -6.47
CA LEU A 207 -9.10 -32.25 -5.15
C LEU A 207 -8.37 -33.52 -4.72
N SER A 208 -7.48 -33.40 -3.75
CA SER A 208 -7.02 -34.56 -3.01
C SER A 208 -8.25 -35.19 -2.38
N VAL A 209 -8.83 -36.17 -3.05
CA VAL A 209 -9.81 -37.07 -2.47
C VAL A 209 -9.01 -37.88 -1.45
N VAL A 210 -9.08 -37.45 -0.19
CA VAL A 210 -8.67 -38.26 0.97
C VAL A 210 -9.81 -39.22 1.29
#